data_AF-A0A3P7E2M7-F1
#
_entry.id   AF-A0A3P7E2M7-F1
#
_cell.length_a   1.000
_cell.length_b   1.000
_cell.length_c   1.000
_cell.angle_alpha   90.00
_cell.angle_beta   90.00
_cell.angle_gamma   90.00
#
_symmetry.space_group_name_H-M   'P 1'
#
loop_
_entity.id
_entity.type
_entity.pdbx_description
1 polymer ?
#
loop_
_entity_poly.entity_id
_entity_poly.type
_entity_poly.pdbx_seq_one_letter_code
_entity_poly.pdbx_strand_id
1 'polypeptide(L)'
;MNTSTDFEKIANEFLLLVRKYIRLYYKPDINEGYQKYDKRELQLMDEFFKIKSQLNAALCNTIDIKIIAEKLCQIIDLGEEYINEMEDENKIPNCLLLRNIAAYMTQLLKVFGTTSKDIDNVFSADFSEIAICNPSSSTSAHELIMPYVSALTVFRETISELAQQRNVNDIIKVIISKV
;
A
#
# COMPACT_ATOMS: atom_id res chain seq x y z
N MET A 1 9.37 27.76 -6.61
CA MET A 1 8.28 27.93 -5.64
C MET A 1 7.08 27.20 -6.22
N ASN A 2 6.96 25.91 -5.92
CA ASN A 2 5.90 25.08 -6.46
C ASN A 2 4.64 25.39 -5.65
N THR A 3 3.59 25.86 -6.32
CA THR A 3 2.30 26.11 -5.68
C THR A 3 1.74 24.78 -5.18
N SER A 4 0.84 24.80 -4.19
CA SER A 4 0.28 23.57 -3.61
C SER A 4 -0.31 22.61 -4.66
N THR A 5 -0.80 23.15 -5.78
CA THR A 5 -1.33 22.39 -6.92
C THR A 5 -0.25 21.71 -7.75
N ASP A 6 0.95 22.27 -7.80
CA ASP A 6 2.08 21.69 -8.53
C ASP A 6 2.63 20.48 -7.77
N PHE A 7 2.67 20.58 -6.42
CA PHE A 7 3.12 19.49 -5.56
C PHE A 7 2.26 18.22 -5.75
N GLU A 8 0.93 18.34 -5.71
CA GLU A 8 0.03 17.20 -5.87
C GLU A 8 0.21 16.52 -7.24
N LYS A 9 0.37 17.31 -8.31
CA LYS A 9 0.65 16.77 -9.64
C LYS A 9 1.97 16.02 -9.70
N ILE A 10 3.05 16.61 -9.20
CA ILE A 10 4.39 15.99 -9.20
C ILE A 10 4.37 14.71 -8.37
N ALA A 11 3.73 14.72 -7.19
CA ALA A 11 3.58 13.53 -6.36
C ALA A 11 2.80 12.44 -7.09
N ASN A 12 1.67 12.77 -7.73
CA ASN A 12 0.88 11.80 -8.48
C ASN A 12 1.64 11.23 -9.68
N GLU A 13 2.38 12.05 -10.43
CA GLU A 13 3.22 11.61 -11.55
C GLU A 13 4.29 10.61 -11.07
N PHE A 14 4.98 10.91 -9.97
CA PHE A 14 5.95 9.99 -9.38
C PHE A 14 5.32 8.67 -8.92
N LEU A 15 4.18 8.71 -8.23
CA LEU A 15 3.49 7.50 -7.78
C LEU A 15 3.01 6.64 -8.97
N LEU A 16 2.54 7.26 -10.05
CA LEU A 16 2.17 6.56 -11.29
C LEU A 16 3.40 5.96 -11.99
N LEU A 17 4.54 6.66 -11.98
CA LEU A 17 5.81 6.17 -12.50
C LEU A 17 6.23 4.91 -11.75
N VAL A 18 6.26 4.95 -10.41
CA VAL A 18 6.58 3.78 -9.58
C VAL A 18 5.61 2.62 -9.86
N ARG A 19 4.30 2.91 -9.97
CA ARG A 19 3.29 1.89 -10.31
C ARG A 19 3.58 1.23 -11.66
N LYS A 20 3.99 2.00 -12.67
CA LYS A 20 4.39 1.49 -13.99
C LYS A 20 5.55 0.51 -13.87
N TYR A 21 6.62 0.82 -13.13
CA TYR A 21 7.75 -0.11 -12.95
C TYR A 21 7.34 -1.38 -12.20
N ILE A 22 6.56 -1.26 -11.13
CA ILE A 22 6.06 -2.43 -10.40
C ILE A 22 5.28 -3.33 -11.35
N ARG A 23 4.34 -2.78 -12.13
CA ARG A 23 3.54 -3.57 -13.09
C ARG A 23 4.38 -4.24 -14.18
N LEU A 24 5.43 -3.59 -14.66
CA LEU A 24 6.26 -4.11 -15.74
C LEU A 24 7.26 -5.18 -15.28
N TYR A 25 7.84 -5.01 -14.09
CA TYR A 25 9.02 -5.77 -13.68
C TYR A 25 8.85 -6.57 -12.38
N TYR A 26 7.91 -6.21 -11.51
CA TYR A 26 7.70 -6.94 -10.26
C TYR A 26 6.88 -8.20 -10.50
N LYS A 27 7.51 -9.36 -10.34
CA LYS A 27 6.87 -10.68 -10.44
C LYS A 27 6.99 -11.40 -9.08
N PRO A 28 5.93 -11.42 -8.24
CA PRO A 28 6.01 -11.99 -6.91
C PRO A 28 6.22 -13.51 -6.90
N ASP A 29 5.82 -14.20 -7.96
CA ASP A 29 5.86 -15.67 -8.08
C ASP A 29 7.22 -16.22 -8.50
N ILE A 30 8.19 -15.35 -8.77
CA ILE A 30 9.53 -15.74 -9.25
C ILE A 30 10.55 -15.14 -8.29
N ASN A 31 11.57 -15.90 -7.90
CA ASN A 31 12.65 -15.43 -7.03
C ASN A 31 13.34 -14.15 -7.58
N GLU A 32 13.32 -13.95 -8.89
CA GLU A 32 13.81 -12.75 -9.58
C GLU A 32 13.08 -11.46 -9.16
N GLY A 33 11.87 -11.55 -8.60
CA GLY A 33 11.14 -10.41 -8.03
C GLY A 33 11.80 -9.82 -6.77
N TYR A 34 12.76 -10.55 -6.16
CA TYR A 34 13.53 -10.12 -5.00
C TYR A 34 14.97 -9.83 -5.41
N GLN A 35 15.17 -8.67 -6.06
CA GLN A 35 16.50 -8.20 -6.43
C GLN A 35 17.32 -7.86 -5.18
N LYS A 36 18.56 -8.36 -5.13
CA LYS A 36 19.54 -7.99 -4.10
C LYS A 36 19.89 -6.51 -4.27
N TYR A 37 20.07 -5.80 -3.17
CA TYR A 37 20.58 -4.43 -3.20
C TYR A 37 22.07 -4.41 -3.56
N ASP A 38 22.41 -3.66 -4.60
CA ASP A 38 23.78 -3.32 -4.93
C ASP A 38 24.15 -1.99 -4.26
N LYS A 39 25.34 -1.48 -4.57
CA LYS A 39 25.89 -0.27 -3.94
C LYS A 39 24.97 0.94 -4.13
N ARG A 40 24.33 1.07 -5.29
CA ARG A 40 23.47 2.21 -5.61
C ARG A 40 22.15 2.16 -4.84
N GLU A 41 21.52 0.99 -4.72
CA GLU A 41 20.30 0.80 -3.92
C GLU A 41 20.57 1.08 -2.43
N LEU A 42 21.74 0.69 -1.92
CA LEU A 42 22.13 1.01 -0.54
C LEU A 42 22.33 2.52 -0.35
N GLN A 43 22.96 3.20 -1.31
CA GLN A 43 23.09 4.66 -1.28
C GLN A 43 21.72 5.36 -1.31
N LEU A 44 20.84 4.97 -2.25
CA LEU A 44 19.47 5.48 -2.35
C LEU A 44 18.71 5.27 -1.02
N MET A 45 18.86 4.09 -0.43
CA MET A 45 18.25 3.75 0.85
C MET A 45 18.74 4.68 1.98
N ASP A 46 20.05 4.92 2.07
CA ASP A 46 20.65 5.80 3.08
C ASP A 46 20.17 7.26 2.90
N GLU A 47 20.14 7.77 1.67
CA GLU A 47 19.66 9.12 1.35
C GLU A 47 18.16 9.28 1.67
N PHE A 48 17.36 8.29 1.29
CA PHE A 48 15.94 8.21 1.64
C PHE A 48 15.74 8.20 3.16
N PHE A 49 16.50 7.39 3.90
CA PHE A 49 16.40 7.36 5.37
C PHE A 49 16.81 8.68 6.02
N LYS A 50 17.81 9.37 5.48
CA LYS A 50 18.23 10.69 5.95
C LYS A 50 17.10 11.71 5.80
N ILE A 51 16.44 11.75 4.64
CA ILE A 51 15.30 12.66 4.40
C ILE A 51 14.11 12.27 5.27
N LYS A 52 13.80 10.97 5.37
CA LYS A 52 12.75 10.44 6.26
C LYS A 52 12.96 10.84 7.71
N SER A 53 14.19 10.77 8.21
CA SER A 53 14.54 11.19 9.57
C SER A 53 14.35 12.70 9.77
N GLN A 54 14.77 13.52 8.80
CA GLN A 54 14.54 14.97 8.81
C GLN A 54 13.05 15.32 8.79
N LEU A 55 12.26 14.61 7.98
CA LEU A 55 10.83 14.79 7.89
C LEU A 55 10.15 14.43 9.22
N ASN A 56 10.51 13.29 9.81
CA ASN A 56 10.00 12.89 11.11
C ASN A 56 10.36 13.88 12.22
N ALA A 57 11.58 14.44 12.21
CA ALA A 57 11.99 15.49 13.14
C ALA A 57 11.19 16.80 12.94
N ALA A 58 10.91 17.17 11.68
CA ALA A 58 10.07 18.33 11.37
C ALA A 58 8.64 18.13 11.88
N LEU A 59 8.04 16.95 11.65
CA LEU A 59 6.72 16.60 12.15
C LEU A 59 6.61 16.71 13.68
N CYS A 60 7.64 16.29 14.42
CA CYS A 60 7.65 16.35 15.88
C CYS A 60 7.81 17.78 16.43
N ASN A 61 8.56 18.65 15.76
CA ASN A 61 8.92 19.96 16.29
C ASN A 61 7.94 21.07 15.88
N THR A 62 7.57 21.12 14.60
CA THR A 62 6.71 22.17 14.04
C THR A 62 6.10 21.66 12.74
N ILE A 63 4.77 21.51 12.70
CA ILE A 63 4.06 21.10 11.49
C ILE A 63 4.04 22.27 10.50
N ASP A 64 5.09 22.40 9.70
CA ASP A 64 5.14 23.31 8.56
C ASP A 64 4.96 22.52 7.26
N ILE A 65 3.76 22.61 6.69
CA ILE A 65 3.36 21.93 5.45
C ILE A 65 4.33 22.26 4.31
N LYS A 66 4.93 23.46 4.28
CA LYS A 66 5.88 23.83 3.23
C LYS A 66 7.17 23.03 3.33
N ILE A 67 7.71 22.89 4.55
CA ILE A 67 8.91 22.08 4.80
C ILE A 67 8.64 20.62 4.44
N ILE A 68 7.46 20.10 4.79
CA ILE A 68 7.07 18.73 4.47
C ILE A 68 6.95 18.53 2.95
N ALA A 69 6.30 19.46 2.23
CA ALA A 69 6.18 19.40 0.78
C ALA A 69 7.55 19.48 0.10
N GLU A 70 8.44 20.36 0.56
CA GLU A 70 9.82 20.44 0.07
C GLU A 70 10.61 19.14 0.29
N LYS A 71 10.42 18.49 1.45
CA LYS A 71 11.07 17.21 1.75
C LYS A 71 10.48 16.05 0.94
N LEU A 72 9.18 16.10 0.64
CA LEU A 72 8.55 15.14 -0.26
C LEU A 72 9.04 15.31 -1.70
N CYS A 73 9.21 16.55 -2.19
CA CYS A 73 9.85 16.79 -3.49
C CYS A 73 11.28 16.20 -3.52
N GLN A 74 12.07 16.36 -2.46
CA GLN A 74 13.41 15.76 -2.39
C GLN A 74 13.38 14.22 -2.48
N ILE A 75 12.33 13.57 -1.95
CA ILE A 75 12.15 12.12 -2.09
C ILE A 75 11.79 11.74 -3.53
N ILE A 76 10.94 12.55 -4.18
CA ILE A 76 10.55 12.36 -5.58
C ILE A 76 11.77 12.48 -6.48
N ASP A 77 12.53 13.57 -6.35
CA ASP A 77 13.74 13.82 -7.13
C ASP A 77 14.73 12.65 -7.01
N LEU A 78 14.93 12.13 -5.79
CA LEU A 78 15.78 10.96 -5.52
C LEU A 78 15.30 9.68 -6.23
N GLY A 79 13.99 9.45 -6.23
CA GLY A 79 13.40 8.28 -6.87
C GLY A 79 13.46 8.37 -8.39
N GLU A 80 13.21 9.54 -8.95
CA GLU A 80 13.29 9.81 -10.39
C GLU A 80 14.73 9.75 -10.89
N GLU A 81 15.68 10.34 -10.16
CA GLU A 81 17.12 10.25 -10.48
C GLU A 81 17.57 8.79 -10.53
N TYR A 82 17.21 7.99 -9.53
CA TYR A 82 17.52 6.55 -9.52
C TYR A 82 16.90 5.80 -10.71
N ILE A 83 15.64 6.09 -11.04
CA ILE A 83 14.98 5.47 -12.18
C ILE A 83 15.72 5.81 -13.47
N ASN A 84 16.05 7.10 -13.68
CA ASN A 84 16.75 7.58 -14.87
C ASN A 84 18.15 6.94 -14.98
N GLU A 85 18.91 6.86 -13.88
CA GLU A 85 20.21 6.18 -13.86
C GLU A 85 20.10 4.69 -14.28
N MET A 86 19.07 3.99 -13.79
CA MET A 86 18.85 2.58 -14.14
C MET A 86 18.46 2.42 -15.61
N GLU A 87 17.66 3.35 -16.15
CA GLU A 87 17.34 3.37 -17.58
C GLU A 87 18.59 3.63 -18.44
N ASP A 88 19.45 4.58 -18.07
CA ASP A 88 20.70 4.88 -18.75
C ASP A 88 21.65 3.67 -18.75
N GLU A 89 21.69 2.91 -17.66
CA GLU A 89 22.47 1.67 -17.54
C GLU A 89 21.80 0.44 -18.19
N ASN A 90 20.60 0.58 -18.77
CA ASN A 90 19.76 -0.51 -19.28
C ASN A 90 19.50 -1.61 -18.22
N LYS A 91 19.38 -1.21 -16.96
CA LYS A 91 19.06 -2.09 -15.82
C LYS A 91 17.63 -1.88 -15.36
N ILE A 92 17.08 -2.92 -14.74
CA ILE A 92 15.75 -2.84 -14.13
C ILE A 92 15.91 -2.26 -12.72
N PRO A 93 15.25 -1.14 -12.38
CA PRO A 93 15.31 -0.59 -11.03
C PRO A 93 14.67 -1.54 -10.01
N ASN A 94 15.15 -1.49 -8.78
CA ASN A 94 14.64 -2.32 -7.70
C ASN A 94 13.22 -1.90 -7.32
N CYS A 95 12.24 -2.65 -7.84
CA CYS A 95 10.82 -2.36 -7.68
C CYS A 95 10.37 -2.40 -6.22
N LEU A 96 11.00 -3.23 -5.37
CA LEU A 96 10.69 -3.29 -3.95
C LEU A 96 11.14 -2.03 -3.21
N LEU A 97 12.31 -1.49 -3.57
CA LEU A 97 12.81 -0.24 -3.00
C LEU A 97 11.91 0.94 -3.39
N LEU A 98 11.59 1.07 -4.69
CA LEU A 98 10.66 2.09 -5.18
C LEU A 98 9.28 1.98 -4.53
N ARG A 99 8.76 0.76 -4.38
CA ARG A 99 7.51 0.50 -3.66
C ARG A 99 7.57 1.03 -2.23
N ASN A 100 8.65 0.77 -1.50
CA ASN A 100 8.78 1.19 -0.11
C ASN A 100 8.82 2.71 0.02
N ILE A 101 9.50 3.40 -0.91
CA ILE A 101 9.52 4.86 -0.99
C ILE A 101 8.11 5.41 -1.25
N ALA A 102 7.42 4.86 -2.26
CA ALA A 102 6.10 5.33 -2.65
C ALA A 102 5.02 5.03 -1.59
N ALA A 103 5.14 3.89 -0.88
CA ALA A 103 4.29 3.56 0.26
C ALA A 103 4.48 4.55 1.42
N TYR A 104 5.71 4.95 1.72
CA TYR A 104 5.99 5.97 2.73
C TYR A 104 5.39 7.33 2.36
N MET A 105 5.58 7.76 1.10
CA MET A 105 4.98 9.00 0.60
C MET A 105 3.45 8.97 0.70
N THR A 106 2.84 7.86 0.28
CA THR A 106 1.38 7.67 0.35
C THR A 106 0.86 7.73 1.78
N GLN A 107 1.55 7.09 2.74
CA GLN A 107 1.20 7.19 4.15
C GLN A 107 1.28 8.63 4.65
N LEU A 108 2.29 9.38 4.22
CA LEU A 108 2.44 10.76 4.63
C LEU A 108 1.35 11.66 4.05
N LEU A 109 1.01 11.51 2.76
CA LEU A 109 -0.09 12.23 2.10
C LEU A 109 -1.44 11.93 2.77
N LYS A 110 -1.67 10.69 3.22
CA LYS A 110 -2.85 10.31 4.01
C LYS A 110 -2.96 11.08 5.32
N VAL A 111 -1.83 11.29 6.02
CA VAL A 111 -1.80 12.06 7.28
C VAL A 111 -2.20 13.52 7.04
N PHE A 112 -1.85 14.10 5.89
CA PHE A 112 -2.21 15.49 5.55
C PHE A 112 -3.60 15.66 4.92
N GLY A 113 -4.35 14.58 4.73
CA GLY A 113 -5.68 14.63 4.12
C GLY A 113 -5.67 14.86 2.61
N THR A 114 -4.50 14.80 1.95
CA THR A 114 -4.40 14.77 0.49
C THR A 114 -4.62 13.33 0.01
N THR A 115 -5.84 12.83 0.16
CA THR A 115 -6.28 11.62 -0.54
C THR A 115 -7.14 12.03 -1.71
N SER A 116 -6.52 12.20 -2.89
CA SER A 116 -7.27 11.89 -4.09
C SER A 116 -7.64 10.41 -4.01
N LYS A 117 -8.88 10.06 -4.34
CA LYS A 117 -9.32 8.65 -4.47
C LYS A 117 -8.34 7.84 -5.34
N ASP A 118 -7.61 8.51 -6.22
CA ASP A 118 -6.58 7.93 -7.06
C ASP A 118 -5.39 7.39 -6.25
N ILE A 119 -4.92 8.08 -5.20
CA ILE A 119 -3.76 7.67 -4.41
C ILE A 119 -4.06 6.39 -3.61
N ASP A 120 -5.27 6.29 -3.06
CA ASP A 120 -5.73 5.07 -2.41
C ASP A 120 -5.80 3.91 -3.41
N ASN A 121 -6.27 4.16 -4.64
CA ASN A 121 -6.30 3.13 -5.68
C ASN A 121 -4.90 2.73 -6.17
N VAL A 122 -3.89 3.60 -6.10
CA VAL A 122 -2.53 3.28 -6.59
C VAL A 122 -1.83 2.23 -5.72
N PHE A 123 -2.06 2.22 -4.40
CA PHE A 123 -1.40 1.26 -3.49
C PHE A 123 -2.34 0.30 -2.76
N SER A 124 -3.65 0.58 -2.66
CA SER A 124 -4.60 -0.36 -2.04
C SER A 124 -5.20 -1.35 -3.02
N ALA A 125 -5.18 -1.08 -4.33
CA ALA A 125 -5.63 -2.02 -5.35
C ALA A 125 -4.56 -3.08 -5.67
N ASP A 126 -3.32 -2.69 -5.91
CA ASP A 126 -2.33 -3.58 -6.55
C ASP A 126 -1.63 -4.58 -5.60
N PHE A 127 -1.87 -4.56 -4.28
CA PHE A 127 -1.35 -5.60 -3.34
C PHE A 127 -2.39 -6.65 -2.94
N SER A 128 -3.66 -6.45 -3.28
CA SER A 128 -4.74 -7.43 -3.08
C SER A 128 -5.37 -7.90 -4.40
N GLU A 129 -5.14 -7.20 -5.52
CA GLU A 129 -5.70 -7.52 -6.84
C GLU A 129 -4.67 -8.21 -7.77
N ILE A 130 -4.25 -9.43 -7.41
CA ILE A 130 -4.01 -10.47 -8.44
C ILE A 130 -5.34 -11.20 -8.75
N ALA A 131 -6.45 -10.77 -8.14
CA ALA A 131 -7.80 -11.24 -8.42
C ALA A 131 -8.56 -10.26 -9.34
N ILE A 132 -8.50 -10.52 -10.64
CA ILE A 132 -9.65 -10.56 -11.57
C ILE A 132 -10.62 -9.33 -11.55
N CYS A 133 -10.51 -8.53 -12.62
CA CYS A 133 -11.61 -7.83 -13.30
C CYS A 133 -12.51 -6.87 -12.49
N ASN A 134 -12.20 -5.57 -12.54
CA ASN A 134 -13.05 -4.49 -13.09
C ASN A 134 -12.75 -3.16 -12.38
N PRO A 135 -12.44 -2.07 -13.12
CA PRO A 135 -12.26 -0.75 -12.54
C PRO A 135 -13.63 -0.09 -12.33
N SER A 136 -14.45 -0.58 -11.38
CA SER A 136 -15.74 0.08 -11.08
C SER A 136 -16.40 -0.28 -9.75
N SER A 137 -15.71 -0.87 -8.78
CA SER A 137 -16.28 -1.04 -7.44
C SER A 137 -15.19 -1.18 -6.41
N SER A 138 -15.06 -0.17 -5.55
CA SER A 138 -14.38 -0.25 -4.27
C SER A 138 -15.13 -1.21 -3.35
N THR A 139 -15.09 -2.50 -3.67
CA THR A 139 -15.64 -3.54 -2.81
C THR A 139 -14.68 -3.66 -1.64
N SER A 140 -15.01 -2.97 -0.55
CA SER A 140 -14.20 -3.00 0.67
C SER A 140 -13.94 -4.45 1.07
N ALA A 141 -12.77 -4.78 1.62
CA ALA A 141 -12.45 -6.13 2.09
C ALA A 141 -13.57 -6.75 2.96
N HIS A 142 -14.34 -5.90 3.64
CA HIS A 142 -15.57 -6.25 4.35
C HIS A 142 -16.64 -6.87 3.44
N GLU A 143 -16.96 -6.26 2.30
CA GLU A 143 -17.94 -6.80 1.33
C GLU A 143 -17.51 -8.14 0.72
N LEU A 144 -16.22 -8.37 0.52
CA LEU A 144 -15.69 -9.67 0.07
C LEU A 144 -15.85 -10.77 1.14
N ILE A 145 -15.74 -10.41 2.43
CA ILE A 145 -15.82 -11.34 3.56
C ILE A 145 -17.27 -11.64 3.97
N MET A 146 -18.19 -10.68 3.77
CA MET A 146 -19.58 -10.77 4.23
C MET A 146 -20.32 -12.05 3.77
N PRO A 147 -20.19 -12.54 2.52
CA PRO A 147 -20.84 -13.79 2.10
C PRO A 147 -20.42 -15.00 2.94
N TYR A 148 -19.14 -15.09 3.31
CA TYR A 148 -18.62 -16.17 4.15
C TYR A 148 -19.11 -16.06 5.59
N VAL A 149 -19.13 -14.85 6.14
CA VAL A 149 -19.67 -14.58 7.49
C VAL A 149 -21.16 -14.92 7.54
N SER A 150 -21.93 -14.51 6.53
CA SER A 150 -23.35 -14.85 6.42
C SER A 150 -23.58 -16.36 6.31
N ALA A 151 -22.78 -17.07 5.50
CA ALA A 151 -22.86 -18.52 5.39
C ALA A 151 -22.56 -19.23 6.73
N LEU A 152 -21.55 -18.77 7.48
CA LEU A 152 -21.24 -19.31 8.81
C LEU A 152 -22.32 -19.01 9.85
N THR A 153 -22.93 -17.81 9.79
CA THR A 153 -24.07 -17.46 10.66
C THR A 153 -25.27 -18.35 10.38
N VAL A 154 -25.65 -18.54 9.11
CA VAL A 154 -26.75 -19.44 8.72
C VAL A 154 -26.45 -20.88 9.14
N PHE A 155 -25.22 -21.35 8.93
CA PHE A 155 -24.81 -22.69 9.37
C PHE A 155 -24.95 -22.84 10.89
N ARG A 156 -24.46 -21.86 11.66
CA ARG A 156 -24.57 -21.84 13.13
C ARG A 156 -26.02 -21.88 13.60
N GLU A 157 -26.88 -21.06 13.00
CA GLU A 157 -28.32 -21.00 13.33
C GLU A 157 -28.99 -22.34 13.02
N THR A 158 -28.75 -22.91 11.84
CA THR A 158 -29.29 -24.21 11.43
C THR A 158 -28.89 -25.34 12.39
N ILE A 159 -27.62 -25.41 12.81
CA ILE A 159 -27.18 -26.42 13.79
C ILE A 159 -27.83 -26.15 15.15
N SER A 160 -27.99 -24.89 15.55
CA SER A 160 -28.64 -24.53 16.81
C SER A 160 -30.12 -24.98 16.84
N GLU A 161 -30.87 -24.75 15.76
CA GLU A 161 -32.25 -25.22 15.61
C GLU A 161 -32.34 -26.75 15.63
N LEU A 162 -31.48 -27.45 14.90
CA LEU A 162 -31.44 -28.92 14.88
C LEU A 162 -31.08 -29.51 16.26
N ALA A 163 -30.16 -28.87 16.99
CA ALA A 163 -29.74 -29.30 18.32
C ALA A 163 -30.85 -29.09 19.35
N GLN A 164 -31.61 -28.00 19.26
CA GLN A 164 -32.80 -27.74 20.08
C GLN A 164 -33.91 -28.76 19.80
N GLN A 165 -34.19 -29.06 18.53
CA GLN A 165 -35.23 -30.05 18.15
C GLN A 165 -34.90 -31.46 18.62
N ARG A 166 -33.62 -31.86 18.59
CA ARG A 166 -33.17 -33.20 19.00
C ARG A 166 -32.70 -33.29 20.46
N ASN A 167 -32.79 -32.20 21.22
CA ASN A 167 -32.39 -32.10 22.62
C ASN A 167 -30.93 -32.53 22.86
N VAL A 168 -30.04 -32.26 21.90
CA VAL A 168 -28.62 -32.65 21.96
C VAL A 168 -27.84 -31.57 22.70
N ASN A 169 -27.87 -31.63 24.03
CA ASN A 169 -27.24 -30.66 24.92
C ASN A 169 -25.73 -30.45 24.63
N ASP A 170 -25.03 -31.48 24.17
CA ASP A 170 -23.59 -31.40 23.91
C ASP A 170 -23.25 -30.49 22.73
N ILE A 171 -24.07 -30.50 21.67
CA ILE A 171 -23.88 -29.62 20.50
C ILE A 171 -24.16 -28.17 20.89
N ILE A 172 -25.21 -27.93 21.70
CA ILE A 172 -25.56 -26.59 22.19
C ILE A 172 -24.41 -26.00 23.02
N LYS A 173 -23.79 -26.80 23.91
CA LYS A 173 -22.64 -26.37 24.71
C LYS A 173 -21.44 -25.97 23.85
N VAL A 174 -21.12 -26.74 22.80
CA VAL A 174 -19.99 -26.45 21.91
C VAL A 174 -20.20 -25.14 21.14
N ILE A 175 -21.44 -24.88 20.68
CA ILE A 175 -21.77 -23.65 19.96
C ILE A 175 -21.70 -22.43 20.87
N ILE A 176 -22.10 -22.55 22.14
CA ILE A 176 -22.02 -21.46 23.12
C ILE A 176 -20.57 -21.20 23.55
N SER A 177 -19.75 -22.24 23.71
CA SER A 177 -18.37 -22.11 24.20
C SER A 177 -17.38 -21.50 23.18
N LYS A 178 -17.76 -21.39 21.90
CA LYS A 178 -16.90 -20.84 20.84
C LYS A 178 -17.33 -19.44 20.36
N VAL A 179 -18.21 -18.78 21.11
CA VAL A 179 -18.50 -17.33 21.01
C VAL A 179 -17.54 -16.59 21.93
#